data_AF-A0A5C7A5Q4-F1
#
_entry.id   AF-A0A5C7A5Q4-F1
#
_cell.length_a   1.000
_cell.length_b   1.000
_cell.length_c   1.000
_cell.angle_alpha   90.00
_cell.angle_beta   90.00
_cell.angle_gamma   90.00
#
_symmetry.space_group_name_H-M   'P 1'
#
loop_
_entity.id
_entity.type
_entity.pdbx_description
1 polymer ?
#
loop_
_entity_poly.entity_id
_entity_poly.type
_entity_poly.pdbx_seq_one_letter_code
_entity_poly.pdbx_strand_id
1 'polypeptide(L)'
;MFHTGWSRRAALVRAVLIVGGATLGLLAGGARAEDKGLVGIAMPTKSSARWIADGDNMVKAFQAKGYKTDLQYAEDDIPNQLAQIENLITRKVKVLVIA
;
A
#
# COMPACT_ATOMS: atom_id res chain seq x y z
N MET A 1 53.80 -39.14 29.95
CA MET A 1 52.46 -38.92 29.40
C MET A 1 52.53 -37.77 28.40
N PHE A 2 52.35 -38.14 27.13
CA PHE A 2 52.08 -37.37 25.89
C PHE A 2 52.31 -35.85 25.92
N HIS A 3 53.44 -35.37 25.39
CA HIS A 3 53.76 -35.06 23.97
C HIS A 3 53.59 -33.56 23.68
N THR A 4 54.70 -32.80 23.80
CA THR A 4 55.49 -32.20 22.70
C THR A 4 54.84 -30.97 22.09
N GLY A 5 55.43 -29.79 22.31
CA GLY A 5 56.21 -29.12 21.25
C GLY A 5 55.42 -27.88 20.80
N TRP A 6 55.97 -26.83 20.23
CA TRP A 6 57.30 -26.56 19.74
C TRP A 6 57.37 -25.02 19.65
N SER A 7 58.54 -24.49 19.96
CA SER A 7 59.12 -23.19 19.67
C SER A 7 58.36 -22.29 18.67
N ARG A 8 58.08 -21.04 19.07
CA ARG A 8 58.85 -19.81 18.72
C ARG A 8 58.98 -19.57 17.21
N ARG A 9 58.71 -18.30 16.83
CA ARG A 9 59.07 -17.60 15.58
C ARG A 9 58.05 -17.85 14.45
N ALA A 10 57.62 -16.88 13.64
CA ALA A 10 58.12 -15.55 13.35
C ALA A 10 56.95 -14.72 12.78
N ALA A 11 57.10 -13.40 12.88
CA ALA A 11 56.30 -12.40 12.18
C ALA A 11 56.24 -12.63 10.66
N LEU A 12 55.12 -12.28 10.00
CA LEU A 12 54.98 -11.91 8.58
C LEU A 12 53.55 -11.32 8.42
N VAL A 13 53.33 -10.01 8.47
CA VAL A 13 53.35 -9.03 7.34
C VAL A 13 52.47 -9.43 6.15
N ARG A 14 51.24 -8.87 6.03
CA ARG A 14 50.74 -8.11 4.85
C ARG A 14 49.21 -7.91 4.82
N ALA A 15 48.83 -6.63 4.64
CA ALA A 15 47.82 -6.08 3.74
C ALA A 15 46.31 -6.42 3.91
N VAL A 16 45.59 -5.38 4.34
CA VAL A 16 44.21 -4.95 4.04
C VAL A 16 43.45 -5.75 2.97
N LEU A 17 42.25 -6.23 3.33
CA LEU A 17 41.07 -6.25 2.45
C LEU A 17 39.82 -5.90 3.28
N ILE A 18 39.20 -4.78 2.88
CA ILE A 18 37.84 -4.35 3.24
C ILE A 18 36.84 -5.41 2.75
N VAL A 19 35.65 -5.42 3.35
CA VAL A 19 34.41 -6.17 3.01
C VAL A 19 34.12 -7.32 3.99
N GLY A 20 33.43 -6.98 5.07
CA GLY A 20 32.96 -7.97 6.06
C GLY A 20 31.77 -7.49 6.89
N GLY A 21 30.89 -6.65 6.33
CA GLY A 21 29.76 -6.10 7.09
C GLY A 21 28.54 -5.65 6.28
N ALA A 22 28.42 -6.04 5.01
CA ALA A 22 27.36 -5.54 4.12
C ALA A 22 26.72 -6.61 3.23
N THR A 23 26.57 -7.85 3.70
CA THR A 23 25.96 -8.94 2.90
C THR A 23 24.65 -9.50 3.47
N LEU A 24 24.18 -9.04 4.63
CA LEU A 24 22.91 -9.49 5.24
C LEU A 24 21.70 -8.58 4.92
N GLY A 25 21.87 -7.54 4.12
CA GLY A 25 20.77 -6.64 3.70
C GLY A 25 20.06 -7.05 2.41
N LEU A 26 20.56 -8.03 1.67
CA LEU A 26 20.12 -8.31 0.29
C LEU A 26 18.99 -9.38 0.17
N LEU A 27 18.60 -10.02 1.28
CA LEU A 27 17.54 -11.05 1.29
C LEU A 27 16.24 -10.60 1.97
N ALA A 28 16.20 -9.40 2.56
CA ALA A 28 14.96 -8.79 2.97
C ALA A 28 14.32 -8.14 1.73
N GLY A 29 13.71 -8.97 0.87
CA GLY A 29 12.69 -8.51 -0.07
C GLY A 29 11.57 -7.90 0.76
N GLY A 30 11.72 -6.63 1.11
CA GLY A 30 10.77 -5.90 1.93
C GLY A 30 9.42 -6.01 1.26
N ALA A 31 8.48 -6.70 1.92
CA ALA A 31 7.09 -6.71 1.52
C ALA A 31 6.64 -5.25 1.50
N ARG A 32 6.58 -4.66 0.30
CA ARG A 32 5.99 -3.34 0.12
C ARG A 32 4.52 -3.53 0.39
N ALA A 33 4.03 -2.98 1.50
CA ALA A 33 2.60 -2.89 1.75
C ALA A 33 1.99 -2.08 0.59
N GLU A 34 1.34 -2.76 -0.33
CA GLU A 34 0.67 -2.11 -1.45
C GLU A 34 -0.59 -1.42 -0.92
N ASP A 35 -0.79 -0.16 -1.31
CA ASP A 35 -2.01 0.58 -0.98
C ASP A 35 -3.21 -0.20 -1.54
N LYS A 36 -4.22 -0.48 -0.70
CA LYS A 36 -5.41 -1.24 -1.11
C LYS A 36 -6.19 -0.57 -2.24
N GLY A 37 -5.91 0.70 -2.51
CA GLY A 37 -6.47 1.49 -3.60
C GLY A 37 -7.69 2.28 -3.20
N LEU A 38 -8.20 3.00 -4.20
CA LEU A 38 -9.35 3.90 -4.09
C LEU A 38 -10.63 3.20 -4.58
N VAL A 39 -11.71 3.31 -3.82
CA VAL A 39 -13.07 2.89 -4.21
C VAL A 39 -13.88 4.15 -4.53
N GLY A 40 -14.47 4.20 -5.73
CA GLY A 40 -15.41 5.24 -6.13
C GLY A 40 -16.85 4.85 -5.80
N ILE A 41 -17.62 5.77 -5.24
CA ILE A 41 -19.03 5.57 -4.87
C ILE A 41 -19.82 6.76 -5.43
N ALA A 42 -20.66 6.54 -6.43
CA ALA A 42 -21.48 7.56 -7.08
C ALA A 42 -22.96 7.34 -6.74
N MET A 43 -23.50 8.19 -5.86
CA MET A 43 -24.89 8.16 -5.40
C MET A 43 -25.73 9.21 -6.16
N PRO A 44 -27.04 9.00 -6.33
CA PRO A 44 -27.86 9.89 -7.14
C PRO A 44 -28.08 11.26 -6.48
N THR A 45 -28.39 11.33 -5.18
CA THR A 45 -28.84 12.60 -4.55
C THR A 45 -28.61 12.63 -3.04
N LYS A 46 -28.42 13.84 -2.49
CA LYS A 46 -28.42 14.07 -1.03
C LYS A 46 -29.81 14.34 -0.46
N SER A 47 -30.83 14.48 -1.30
CA SER A 47 -32.19 14.75 -0.85
C SER A 47 -32.89 13.51 -0.27
N SER A 48 -32.32 12.31 -0.49
CA SER A 48 -32.84 11.05 0.04
C SER A 48 -31.99 10.55 1.20
N ALA A 49 -32.59 10.45 2.38
CA ALA A 49 -31.95 9.88 3.57
C ALA A 49 -31.40 8.47 3.34
N ARG A 50 -32.04 7.67 2.47
CA ARG A 50 -31.56 6.34 2.08
C ARG A 50 -30.19 6.43 1.41
N TRP A 51 -30.01 7.31 0.42
CA TRP A 51 -28.76 7.41 -0.32
C TRP A 51 -27.62 8.05 0.51
N ILE A 52 -27.97 8.90 1.47
CA ILE A 52 -27.02 9.34 2.49
C ILE A 52 -26.54 8.15 3.32
N ALA A 53 -27.48 7.36 3.87
CA ALA A 53 -27.16 6.22 4.70
C ALA A 53 -26.37 5.13 3.95
N ASP A 54 -26.79 4.79 2.72
CA ASP A 54 -26.12 3.81 1.87
C ASP A 54 -24.68 4.26 1.56
N GLY A 55 -24.48 5.53 1.18
CA GLY A 55 -23.15 6.12 0.95
C GLY A 55 -22.25 6.07 2.18
N ASP A 56 -22.74 6.55 3.32
CA ASP A 56 -21.98 6.58 4.58
C ASP A 56 -21.62 5.18 5.08
N ASN A 57 -22.54 4.22 4.96
CA ASN A 57 -22.32 2.83 5.37
C ASN A 57 -21.25 2.16 4.50
N MET A 58 -21.27 2.39 3.19
CA MET A 58 -20.22 1.90 2.29
C MET A 58 -18.87 2.53 2.59
N VAL A 59 -18.82 3.85 2.79
CA VAL A 59 -17.58 4.55 3.18
C VAL A 59 -16.98 3.93 4.43
N LYS A 60 -17.78 3.78 5.50
CA LYS A 60 -17.34 3.15 6.75
C LYS A 60 -16.85 1.72 6.53
N ALA A 61 -17.59 0.91 5.78
CA ALA A 61 -17.23 -0.49 5.54
C ALA A 61 -15.92 -0.65 4.73
N PHE A 62 -15.70 0.18 3.72
CA PHE A 62 -14.48 0.15 2.92
C PHE A 62 -13.28 0.69 3.70
N GLN A 63 -13.45 1.79 4.43
CA GLN A 63 -12.38 2.35 5.26
C GLN A 63 -11.99 1.40 6.41
N ALA A 64 -12.95 0.72 7.04
CA ALA A 64 -12.67 -0.31 8.04
C ALA A 64 -11.85 -1.48 7.48
N LYS A 65 -11.98 -1.75 6.17
CA LYS A 65 -11.19 -2.75 5.45
C LYS A 65 -9.85 -2.18 4.92
N GLY A 66 -9.55 -0.91 5.15
CA GLY A 66 -8.30 -0.25 4.76
C GLY A 66 -8.27 0.29 3.33
N TYR A 67 -9.42 0.45 2.68
CA TYR A 67 -9.52 1.12 1.38
C TYR A 67 -9.71 2.63 1.55
N LYS A 68 -9.22 3.40 0.57
CA LYS A 68 -9.61 4.80 0.42
C LYS A 68 -10.96 4.86 -0.31
N THR A 69 -11.73 5.91 -0.09
CA THR A 69 -13.06 6.07 -0.68
C THR A 69 -13.25 7.48 -1.23
N ASP A 70 -13.96 7.58 -2.35
CA ASP A 70 -14.40 8.83 -2.96
C ASP A 70 -15.91 8.75 -3.18
N LEU A 71 -16.68 9.40 -2.31
CA LEU A 71 -18.15 9.40 -2.32
C LEU A 71 -18.65 10.69 -2.96
N GLN A 72 -19.42 10.55 -4.02
CA GLN A 72 -19.98 11.65 -4.81
C GLN A 72 -21.49 11.54 -4.91
N TYR A 73 -22.15 12.68 -5.03
CA TYR A 73 -23.60 12.79 -5.21
C TYR A 73 -23.89 13.61 -6.46
N ALA A 74 -24.75 13.10 -7.34
CA ALA A 74 -25.05 13.74 -8.62
C ALA A 74 -26.18 14.80 -8.56
N GLU A 75 -26.92 14.85 -7.46
CA GLU A 75 -28.14 15.67 -7.28
C GLU A 75 -29.22 15.38 -8.35
N ASP A 76 -29.45 14.10 -8.64
CA ASP A 76 -30.38 13.58 -9.65
C ASP A 76 -30.13 14.11 -11.08
N ASP A 77 -28.94 14.67 -11.32
CA ASP A 77 -28.51 15.19 -12.61
C ASP A 77 -27.60 14.16 -13.34
N ILE A 78 -28.12 13.59 -14.43
CA ILE A 78 -27.42 12.56 -15.22
C ILE A 78 -26.10 13.07 -15.83
N PRO A 79 -26.02 14.28 -16.43
CA PRO A 79 -24.77 14.84 -16.92
C PRO A 79 -23.69 14.94 -15.82
N ASN A 80 -24.05 15.40 -14.62
CA ASN A 80 -23.15 15.45 -13.48
C ASN A 80 -22.71 14.05 -13.06
N GLN A 81 -23.63 13.07 -13.00
CA GLN A 81 -23.28 11.69 -12.65
C GLN A 81 -22.26 11.09 -13.64
N LEU A 82 -22.46 11.33 -14.95
CA LEU A 82 -21.52 10.89 -15.98
C LEU A 82 -20.13 11.51 -15.78
N ALA A 83 -20.05 12.83 -15.60
CA ALA A 83 -18.77 13.51 -15.37
C ALA A 83 -18.06 13.03 -14.09
N GLN A 84 -18.82 12.75 -13.02
CA GLN A 84 -18.29 12.17 -11.78
C GLN A 84 -17.68 10.78 -12.02
N ILE A 85 -18.37 9.91 -12.77
CA ILE A 85 -17.89 8.58 -13.14
C ILE A 85 -16.62 8.65 -14.00
N GLU A 86 -16.58 9.51 -15.02
CA GLU A 86 -15.40 9.69 -15.87
C GLU A 86 -14.17 10.16 -15.06
N ASN A 87 -14.39 11.06 -14.10
CA ASN A 87 -13.38 11.52 -13.19
C ASN A 87 -12.87 10.40 -12.26
N LEU A 88 -13.74 9.51 -11.76
CA LEU A 88 -13.36 8.35 -10.96
C LEU A 88 -12.55 7.33 -11.77
N ILE A 89 -12.93 7.09 -13.03
CA ILE A 89 -12.18 6.23 -13.96
C ILE A 89 -10.79 6.83 -14.22
N THR A 90 -10.71 8.14 -14.45
CA THR A 90 -9.43 8.84 -14.67
C THR A 90 -8.52 8.75 -13.44
N ARG A 91 -9.08 8.79 -12.23
CA ARG A 91 -8.36 8.53 -10.97
C ARG A 91 -7.96 7.08 -10.74
N LYS A 92 -8.34 6.15 -11.64
CA LYS A 92 -8.02 4.71 -11.58
C LYS A 92 -8.50 4.06 -10.28
N VAL A 93 -9.75 4.31 -9.90
CA VAL A 93 -10.39 3.56 -8.81
C VAL A 93 -10.32 2.06 -9.07
N LYS A 94 -10.11 1.27 -8.01
CA LYS A 94 -10.06 -0.20 -8.08
C LYS A 94 -11.45 -0.80 -8.25
N VAL A 95 -12.46 -0.15 -7.69
CA VAL A 95 -13.88 -0.52 -7.78
C VAL A 95 -14.69 0.76 -7.91
N LEU A 96 -15.75 0.71 -8.72
CA LEU A 96 -16.74 1.77 -8.88
C LEU A 96 -18.12 1.22 -8.53
N VAL A 97 -18.79 1.85 -7.55
CA VAL A 97 -20.17 1.57 -7.15
C VAL A 97 -21.07 2.70 -7.66
N ILE A 98 -22.14 2.35 -8.36
CA ILE A 98 -23.08 3.30 -8.97
C ILE A 98 -24.49 2.88 -8.56
N ALA A 99 -25.33 3.85 -8.19
CA ALA A 99 -26.75 3.67 -7.89
C ALA A 99 -27.64 4.53 -8.79
#